data_AF-A0AAN7BE97-F1
#
_entry.id   AF-A0AAN7BE97-F1
#
_cell.length_a   1.000
_cell.length_b   1.000
_cell.length_c   1.000
_cell.angle_alpha   90.00
_cell.angle_beta   90.00
_cell.angle_gamma   90.00
#
_symmetry.space_group_name_H-M   'P 1'
#
loop_
_entity.id
_entity.type
_entity.pdbx_description
1 polymer ?
#
loop_
_entity_poly.entity_id
_entity_poly.type
_entity_poly.pdbx_seq_one_letter_code
_entity_poly.pdbx_strand_id
1 'polypeptide(L)' 'MTTTPIFDLLTTNAAELRELLSTQKLTSVDIVKAHLDQIDKHNNKGAKLNAMISTVPRDLVLAIAQNLDLERS' A
#
# COMPACT_ATOMS: atom_id res chain seq x y z
N MET A 1 -0.11 -25.04 -0.26
CA MET A 1 0.31 -24.24 -1.44
C MET A 1 0.52 -22.82 -0.94
N THR A 2 1.76 -22.33 -0.89
CA THR A 2 2.06 -20.98 -0.42
C THR A 2 1.93 -20.02 -1.60
N THR A 3 0.90 -19.18 -1.59
CA THR A 3 0.73 -18.11 -2.58
C THR A 3 1.88 -17.12 -2.39
N THR A 4 2.79 -17.06 -3.34
CA THR A 4 3.85 -16.03 -3.34
C THR A 4 3.17 -14.65 -3.43
N PRO A 5 3.47 -13.71 -2.53
CA PRO A 5 2.90 -12.37 -2.60
C PRO A 5 3.36 -11.66 -3.89
N ILE A 6 2.46 -10.88 -4.49
CA ILE A 6 2.72 -10.15 -5.75
C ILE A 6 3.84 -9.12 -5.59
N PHE A 7 3.97 -8.53 -4.41
CA PHE A 7 5.09 -7.67 -4.02
C PHE A 7 5.37 -7.81 -2.52
N ASP A 8 6.57 -7.42 -2.09
CA ASP A 8 6.96 -7.35 -0.69
C ASP A 8 7.03 -5.88 -0.26
N LEU A 9 6.27 -5.54 0.77
CA LEU A 9 6.15 -4.18 1.28
C LEU A 9 7.49 -3.62 1.79
N LEU A 10 8.38 -4.47 2.30
CA LEU A 10 9.64 -4.04 2.91
C LEU A 10 10.80 -3.98 1.91
N THR A 11 10.72 -4.71 0.80
CA THR A 11 11.87 -4.91 -0.10
C THR A 11 11.60 -4.51 -1.55
N THR A 12 10.35 -4.54 -2.02
CA THR A 12 10.03 -4.11 -3.38
C THR A 12 10.25 -2.60 -3.52
N ASN A 13 11.06 -2.22 -4.50
CA ASN A 13 11.43 -0.83 -4.74
C ASN A 13 10.43 -0.11 -5.67
N ALA A 14 10.59 1.20 -5.79
CA ALA A 14 9.67 2.03 -6.59
C ALA A 14 9.66 1.70 -8.09
N ALA A 15 10.79 1.27 -8.66
CA ALA A 15 10.87 0.90 -10.07
C ALA A 15 10.10 -0.41 -10.35
N GLU A 16 10.23 -1.39 -9.46
CA GLU A 16 9.48 -2.65 -9.50
C GLU A 16 7.98 -2.41 -9.32
N LEU A 17 7.58 -1.59 -8.33
CA LEU A 17 6.17 -1.22 -8.15
C LEU A 17 5.60 -0.53 -9.39
N ARG A 18 6.36 0.36 -10.03
CA ARG A 18 5.94 1.02 -11.27
C ARG A 18 5.71 0.02 -12.40
N GLU A 19 6.59 -0.96 -12.55
CA GLU A 19 6.43 -2.02 -13.55
C GLU A 19 5.16 -2.86 -13.28
N LEU A 20 4.93 -3.25 -12.03
CA LEU A 20 3.74 -4.00 -11.62
C LEU A 20 2.45 -3.21 -11.86
N LEU A 21 2.45 -1.91 -11.58
CA LEU A 21 1.33 -1.01 -11.89
C LEU A 21 1.10 -0.89 -13.40
N SER A 22 2.17 -0.70 -14.20
CA SER A 22 2.04 -0.59 -15.66
C SER A 22 1.56 -1.87 -16.34
N THR A 23 1.81 -3.03 -15.72
CA THR A 23 1.36 -4.34 -16.21
C THR A 23 0.02 -4.76 -15.60
N GLN A 24 -0.62 -3.87 -14.82
CA GLN A 24 -1.89 -4.12 -14.12
C GLN A 24 -1.88 -5.37 -13.22
N LYS A 25 -0.69 -5.83 -12.82
CA LYS A 25 -0.53 -6.94 -11.86
C LYS A 25 -0.82 -6.50 -10.42
N LEU A 26 -0.83 -5.19 -10.20
CA LEU A 26 -1.04 -4.54 -8.92
C LEU A 26 -1.76 -3.21 -9.16
N THR A 27 -2.53 -2.73 -8.19
CA THR A 27 -3.16 -1.41 -8.22
C THR A 27 -2.58 -0.50 -7.13
N SER A 28 -2.70 0.82 -7.29
CA SER A 28 -2.40 1.79 -6.24
C SER A 28 -3.24 1.53 -5.00
N VAL A 29 -4.50 1.12 -5.14
CA VAL A 29 -5.35 0.71 -4.02
C VAL A 29 -4.71 -0.44 -3.22
N ASP A 30 -4.17 -1.45 -3.90
CA ASP A 30 -3.53 -2.60 -3.23
C ASP A 30 -2.28 -2.18 -2.44
N ILE A 31 -1.43 -1.35 -3.04
CA ILE A 31 -0.22 -0.82 -2.39
C ILE A 31 -0.59 -0.02 -1.14
N VAL A 32 -1.56 0.89 -1.26
CA VAL A 32 -1.98 1.76 -0.16
C VAL A 32 -2.61 0.95 0.97
N LYS A 33 -3.47 -0.02 0.67
CA LYS A 33 -4.07 -0.89 1.68
C LYS A 33 -2.99 -1.62 2.48
N ALA A 34 -2.01 -2.21 1.80
CA ALA A 34 -0.94 -2.95 2.47
C ALA A 34 -0.13 -2.07 3.43
N HIS A 35 0.18 -0.83 3.03
CA HIS A 35 0.88 0.13 3.89
C HIS A 35 0.03 0.59 5.08
N LEU A 36 -1.25 0.90 4.85
CA LEU A 36 -2.15 1.27 5.94
C LEU A 36 -2.32 0.13 6.95
N ASP A 37 -2.42 -1.12 6.49
CA ASP A 37 -2.52 -2.29 7.37
C ASP A 37 -1.24 -2.47 8.20
N GLN A 38 -0.06 -2.20 7.63
CA GLN A 38 1.20 -2.22 8.36
C GLN A 38 1.29 -1.10 9.40
N ILE A 39 0.85 0.12 9.05
CA ILE A 39 0.77 1.25 9.98
C ILE A 39 -0.18 0.92 11.13
N ASP A 40 -1.38 0.40 10.84
CA ASP A 40 -2.37 0.02 11.86
C ASP A 40 -1.83 -1.05 12.82
N LYS A 41 -1.03 -1.99 12.30
CA LYS A 41 -0.43 -3.07 13.07
C LYS A 41 0.70 -2.62 13.99
N HIS A 42 1.49 -1.63 13.59
CA HIS A 42 2.77 -1.32 14.24
C HIS A 42 2.90 0.10 14.83
N ASN A 43 2.14 1.07 14.31
CA ASN A 43 2.28 2.46 14.72
C ASN A 43 1.75 2.69 16.14
N ASN A 44 0.50 2.32 16.38
CA ASN A 44 -0.18 2.45 17.69
C ASN A 44 -0.41 1.10 18.38
N LYS A 45 -0.41 0.02 17.60
CA LYS A 45 -0.53 -1.36 18.06
C LYS A 45 0.85 -2.05 17.96
N GLY A 46 1.03 -3.18 18.65
CA GLY A 46 2.30 -3.90 18.62
C GLY A 46 3.45 -3.11 19.25
N ALA A 47 4.51 -2.85 18.48
CA ALA A 47 5.75 -2.21 18.93
C ALA A 47 5.59 -0.72 19.29
N LYS A 48 4.41 -0.12 19.03
CA LYS A 48 4.11 1.30 19.32
C LYS A 48 5.20 2.22 18.81
N LEU A 49 5.51 2.08 17.52
CA LEU A 49 6.56 2.88 16.89
C LEU A 49 6.26 4.38 16.99
N ASN A 50 4.99 4.77 17.06
CA ASN A 50 4.53 6.17 17.13
C ASN A 50 5.18 7.03 16.03
N ALA A 51 5.45 6.43 14.86
CA ALA A 51 6.08 7.09 13.73
C ALA A 51 5.12 8.05 13.01
N MET A 52 3.81 7.76 13.03
CA MET A 52 2.75 8.61 12.50
C MET A 52 2.02 9.29 13.66
N ILE A 53 2.08 10.62 13.69
CA ILE A 53 1.37 11.48 14.66
C ILE A 53 -0.14 11.43 14.41
N SER A 54 -0.54 11.42 13.14
CA SER A 54 -1.93 11.29 12.70
C SER A 54 -1.95 10.66 11.30
N THR A 55 -2.97 9.86 11.02
CA THR A 55 -3.21 9.29 9.70
C THR A 55 -4.48 9.90 9.10
N VAL A 56 -4.43 10.23 7.81
CA VAL A 56 -5.61 10.65 7.06
C VAL A 56 -6.65 9.52 7.09
N PRO A 57 -7.97 9.81 7.17
CA PRO A 57 -9.00 8.79 7.13
C PRO A 57 -8.79 7.83 5.95
N ARG A 58 -8.81 6.52 6.25
CA ARG A 58 -8.50 5.45 5.31
C ARG A 58 -9.27 5.59 3.99
N ASP A 59 -10.56 5.88 4.06
CA ASP A 59 -11.43 5.99 2.89
C ASP A 59 -10.99 7.11 1.94
N LEU A 60 -10.50 8.23 2.47
CA LEU A 60 -9.99 9.34 1.65
C LEU A 60 -8.70 8.95 0.92
N VAL A 61 -7.79 8.27 1.61
CA VAL A 61 -6.54 7.80 0.99
C VAL A 61 -6.82 6.76 -0.08
N LEU A 62 -7.78 5.85 0.17
CA LEU A 62 -8.20 4.85 -0.81
C LEU A 62 -8.90 5.47 -2.02
N ALA A 63 -9.69 6.52 -1.85
CA ALA A 63 -10.32 7.24 -2.96
C ALA A 63 -9.28 7.88 -3.88
N ILE A 64 -8.22 8.48 -3.32
CA ILE A 64 -7.09 9.02 -4.11
C ILE A 64 -6.40 7.88 -4.87
N ALA A 65 -6.12 6.76 -4.21
CA ALA A 65 -5.48 5.61 -4.84
C ALA A 65 -6.32 5.07 -6.01
N GLN A 66 -7.63 5.00 -5.85
CA GLN A 66 -8.55 4.59 -6.89
C GLN A 66 -8.54 5.54 -8.09
N ASN A 67 -8.50 6.86 -7.87
CA ASN A 67 -8.37 7.83 -8.96
C ASN A 67 -7.06 7.64 -9.74
N LEU A 68 -5.95 7.37 -9.05
CA LEU A 68 -4.67 7.09 -9.70
C LEU A 68 -4.70 5.80 -10.54
N ASP A 69 -5.49 4.80 -10.14
CA ASP A 69 -5.68 3.59 -10.94
C ASP A 69 -6.55 3.84 -12.18
N LEU A 70 -7.56 4.70 -12.05
CA LEU A 70 -8.39 5.14 -13.20
C LEU A 70 -7.56 5.94 -14.21
N GLU A 71 -6.65 6.81 -13.77
CA GLU A 71 -5.75 7.56 -14.66
C GLU A 71 -4.77 6.66 -15.46
N ARG A 72 -4.52 5.43 -14.99
CA ARG A 72 -3.63 4.45 -15.64
C ARG A 72 -4.36 3.45 -16.55
N SER A 73 -5.70 3.44 -16.52
CA SER A 73 -6.54 2.54 -17.31
C SER A 73 -6.80 3.09 -18.71
#